data_AF-A0A2D9PLV3-F1
#
_entry.id   AF-A0A2D9PLV3-F1
#
_cell.length_a   1.000
_cell.length_b   1.000
_cell.length_c   1.000
_cell.angle_alpha   90.00
_cell.angle_beta   90.00
_cell.angle_gamma   90.00
#
_symmetry.space_group_name_H-M   'P 1'
#
loop_
_entity.id
_entity.type
_entity.pdbx_description
1 polymer ?
#
loop_
_entity_poly.entity_id
_entity_poly.type
_entity_poly.pdbx_seq_one_letter_code
_entity_poly.pdbx_strand_id
1 'polypeptide(L)' 'QHFASDLQATQVTPAAQVTQAFSRLTGRLPSTAEQAELLAYAQQHGLENLCRLLYNLHEFVFVD' A
#
# COMPACT_ATOMS: atom_id res chain seq x y z
N GLN A 1 -12.10 4.10 4.03
CA GLN A 1 -12.27 5.21 3.07
C GLN A 1 -11.43 6.44 3.45
N HIS A 2 -11.32 6.85 4.73
CA HIS A 2 -10.46 7.98 5.13
C HIS A 2 -8.96 7.83 4.81
N PHE A 3 -8.40 6.62 4.97
CA PHE A 3 -6.95 6.40 4.83
C PHE A 3 -6.39 6.68 3.42
N ALA A 4 -7.11 6.30 2.36
CA ALA A 4 -6.67 6.51 0.98
C ALA A 4 -6.69 8.01 0.60
N SER A 5 -7.69 8.75 1.09
CA SER A 5 -7.81 10.19 0.84
C SER A 5 -6.67 10.99 1.50
N ASP A 6 -6.26 10.63 2.71
CA ASP A 6 -5.14 11.26 3.43
C ASP A 6 -3.78 11.06 2.71
N LEU A 7 -3.58 9.86 2.15
CA LEU A 7 -2.40 9.49 1.38
C LEU A 7 -2.26 10.31 0.09
N GLN A 8 -3.37 10.52 -0.62
CA GLN A 8 -3.39 11.30 -1.87
C GLN A 8 -3.11 12.78 -1.62
N ALA A 9 -3.52 13.33 -0.48
CA ALA A 9 -3.32 14.75 -0.14
C ALA A 9 -1.88 15.10 0.25
N THR A 10 -1.07 14.12 0.67
CA THR A 10 0.23 14.37 1.33
C THR A 10 1.45 14.01 0.47
N GLN A 11 1.27 13.25 -0.63
CA GLN A 11 2.41 12.74 -1.43
C GLN A 11 2.25 12.92 -2.93
N VAL A 12 3.31 13.44 -3.56
CA VAL A 12 3.33 13.91 -4.95
C VAL A 12 3.45 12.78 -5.97
N THR A 13 3.97 11.59 -5.60
CA THR A 13 4.18 10.48 -6.54
C THR A 13 3.44 9.20 -6.13
N PRO A 14 2.91 8.43 -7.10
CA PRO A 14 2.27 7.14 -6.83
C PRO A 14 3.15 6.15 -6.07
N ALA A 15 4.46 6.12 -6.37
CA ALA A 15 5.42 5.27 -5.67
C ALA A 15 5.56 5.64 -4.19
N ALA A 16 5.56 6.94 -3.87
CA ALA A 16 5.60 7.41 -2.49
C ALA A 16 4.32 7.05 -1.72
N GLN A 17 3.15 7.18 -2.37
CA GLN A 17 1.85 6.79 -1.81
C GLN A 17 1.80 5.28 -1.51
N VAL A 18 2.28 4.43 -2.43
CA VAL A 18 2.36 2.97 -2.22
C VAL A 18 3.25 2.63 -1.03
N THR A 19 4.45 3.21 -0.96
CA THR A 19 5.38 3.00 0.16
C THR A 19 4.76 3.41 1.50
N GLN A 20 4.13 4.58 1.56
CA GLN A 20 3.53 5.05 2.80
C GLN A 20 2.32 4.20 3.21
N ALA A 21 1.47 3.78 2.26
CA ALA A 21 0.34 2.89 2.52
C ALA A 21 0.83 1.56 3.11
N PHE A 22 1.84 0.96 2.50
CA PHE A 22 2.47 -0.27 2.97
C PHE A 22 3.04 -0.10 4.39
N SER A 23 3.83 0.95 4.63
CA SER A 23 4.49 1.12 5.93
C SER A 23 3.57 1.45 7.07
N ARG A 24 2.50 2.19 6.82
CA ARG A 24 1.50 2.45 7.86
C ARG A 24 0.68 1.21 8.22
N LEU A 25 0.44 0.30 7.27
CA LEU A 25 -0.35 -0.91 7.49
C LEU A 25 0.47 -2.09 8.02
N THR A 26 1.75 -2.18 7.66
CA THR A 26 2.64 -3.30 8.04
C THR A 26 3.68 -2.95 9.09
N GLY A 27 3.88 -1.66 9.40
CA GLY A 27 4.91 -1.19 10.33
C GLY A 27 6.34 -1.25 9.80
N ARG A 28 6.57 -1.62 8.52
CA ARG A 28 7.91 -1.69 7.90
C ARG A 28 7.95 -1.05 6.52
N LEU A 29 9.15 -0.75 6.02
CA LEU A 29 9.31 -0.34 4.61
C LEU A 29 9.13 -1.56 3.68
N PRO A 30 8.52 -1.39 2.50
CA PRO A 30 8.54 -2.42 1.46
C PRO A 30 9.96 -2.53 0.90
N SER A 31 10.34 -3.73 0.47
CA SER A 31 11.50 -3.92 -0.40
C SER A 31 11.25 -3.32 -1.78
N THR A 32 12.31 -3.16 -2.59
CA THR A 32 12.22 -2.62 -3.96
C THR A 32 11.31 -3.47 -4.85
N ALA A 33 11.33 -4.80 -4.70
CA ALA A 33 10.47 -5.71 -5.46
C ALA A 33 8.99 -5.55 -5.05
N GLU A 34 8.70 -5.57 -3.74
CA GLU A 34 7.35 -5.36 -3.21
C GLU A 34 6.78 -4.01 -3.64
N GLN A 35 7.58 -2.94 -3.58
CA GLN A 35 7.15 -1.61 -4.02
C GLN A 35 6.77 -1.61 -5.51
N ALA A 36 7.58 -2.25 -6.36
CA ALA A 36 7.32 -2.32 -7.80
C ALA A 36 6.02 -3.09 -8.11
N GLU A 37 5.79 -4.23 -7.45
CA GLU A 37 4.57 -5.03 -7.62
C GLU A 37 3.32 -4.28 -7.13
N LEU A 38 3.39 -3.67 -5.95
CA LEU A 38 2.27 -2.90 -5.39
C LEU A 38 1.99 -1.64 -6.21
N LEU A 39 3.00 -1.03 -6.81
CA LEU A 39 2.84 0.10 -7.72
C LEU A 39 2.15 -0.33 -9.02
N ALA A 40 2.58 -1.44 -9.62
CA ALA A 40 1.92 -1.99 -10.80
C ALA A 40 0.44 -2.33 -10.52
N TYR A 41 0.17 -2.94 -9.35
CA TYR A 41 -1.19 -3.23 -8.90
C TYR A 41 -2.03 -1.95 -8.71
N ALA A 42 -1.47 -0.93 -8.04
CA ALA A 42 -2.16 0.34 -7.82
C ALA A 42 -2.40 1.12 -9.11
N GLN A 43 -1.52 1.00 -10.12
CA GLN A 43 -1.75 1.58 -11.44
C GLN A 43 -2.90 0.88 -12.17
N GLN A 44 -3.01 -0.44 -12.04
CA GLN A 44 -4.05 -1.23 -12.70
C GLN A 44 -5.43 -1.11 -12.01
N HIS A 45 -5.46 -1.02 -10.68
CA HIS A 45 -6.69 -1.12 -9.88
C HIS A 45 -7.00 0.11 -9.01
N GLY A 46 -6.10 1.09 -8.95
CA GLY A 46 -6.23 2.27 -8.10
C GLY A 46 -5.78 2.03 -6.65
N LEU A 47 -5.48 3.14 -5.98
CA LEU A 47 -4.96 3.14 -4.60
C LEU A 47 -5.96 2.55 -3.59
N GLU A 48 -7.26 2.73 -3.80
CA GLU A 48 -8.29 2.18 -2.91
C GLU A 48 -8.28 0.65 -2.86
N ASN A 49 -8.10 0.00 -4.02
CA ASN A 49 -7.99 -1.45 -4.10
C ASN A 49 -6.66 -1.95 -3.54
N LEU A 50 -5.58 -1.18 -3.68
CA LEU A 50 -4.32 -1.48 -2.99
C LEU A 50 -4.50 -1.44 -1.46
N CYS A 51 -5.15 -0.41 -0.92
CA CYS A 51 -5.43 -0.34 0.52
C CYS A 51 -6.26 -1.54 0.98
N ARG A 52 -7.29 -1.95 0.22
CA ARG A 52 -8.06 -3.17 0.53
C ARG A 52 -7.19 -4.43 0.54
N LEU A 53 -6.33 -4.61 -0.47
CA LEU A 53 -5.39 -5.73 -0.54
C LEU A 53 -4.47 -5.77 0.68
N LEU A 54 -3.88 -4.64 1.04
CA LEU A 54 -2.98 -4.52 2.21
C LEU A 54 -3.70 -4.80 3.53
N TYR A 55 -4.96 -4.39 3.68
CA TYR A 55 -5.78 -4.76 4.84
C TYR A 55 -6.05 -6.27 4.90
N ASN A 56 -6.33 -6.92 3.77
CA ASN A 56 -6.57 -8.37 3.70
C ASN A 56 -5.28 -9.18 3.94
N LEU A 57 -4.12 -8.67 3.54
CA LEU A 57 -2.82 -9.32 3.77
C LEU A 57 -2.51 -9.49 5.27
N HIS A 58 -3.09 -8.65 6.14
CA HIS A 58 -2.94 -8.75 7.59
C HIS A 58 -3.74 -9.93 8.20
N GLU A 59 -4.69 -10.54 7.47
CA GLU A 59 -5.41 -11.75 7.89
C GLU A 59 -4.63 -13.04 7.59
N PHE A 60 -3.51 -12.94 6.86
CA PHE A 60 -2.71 -14.08 6.39
C PHE A 60 -1.25 -14.08 6.86
N VAL A 61 -0.88 -13.24 7.83
CA VAL A 61 0.39 -13.43 8.54
C VAL A 61 0.23 -14.65 9.43
N PHE A 62 0.54 -15.82 8.86
CA PHE A 62 0.80 -17.04 9.62
C PHE A 62 1.91 -16.73 10.62
N VAL A 63 1.54 -16.69 11.89
CA VAL A 63 2.49 -16.87 12.98
C VAL A 63 2.80 -18.36 12.95
N ASP A 64 3.98 -18.73 12.42
CA ASP A 64 4.54 -20.06 12.67
C ASP A 64 4.95 -20.17 14.14
#